data_AF-A0ABC8BS50-F1
#
_entry.id   AF-A0ABC8BS50-F1
#
_cell.length_a   1.000
_cell.length_b   1.000
_cell.length_c   1.000
_cell.angle_alpha   90.00
_cell.angle_beta   90.00
_cell.angle_gamma   90.00
#
_symmetry.space_group_name_H-M   'P 1'
#
loop_
_entity.id
_entity.type
_entity.pdbx_description
1 polymer ?
#
loop_
_entity_poly.entity_id
_entity_poly.type
_entity_poly.pdbx_seq_one_letter_code
_entity_poly.pdbx_strand_id
1 'polypeptide(L)'
;MTAGTEARSVLRARVAGLVSGATDGEVTEAEILAGGGSLTALGVTSLAFLRLIDTVEEEFGIVLDLDGPFRFLDDLDGLVDQIAELGGGDGGHG
;
A
#
# COMPACT_ATOMS: atom_id res chain seq x y z
N MET A 1 8.01 -22.81 -0.02
CA MET A 1 7.86 -21.35 -0.11
C MET A 1 6.44 -20.98 0.30
N THR A 2 6.13 -20.96 1.60
CA THR A 2 4.80 -20.60 2.11
C THR A 2 4.84 -19.38 3.05
N ALA A 3 5.99 -19.10 3.67
CA ALA A 3 6.16 -17.94 4.55
C ALA A 3 6.02 -16.59 3.82
N GLY A 4 6.48 -16.49 2.56
CA GLY A 4 6.39 -15.23 1.79
C GLY A 4 4.96 -14.84 1.43
N THR A 5 4.10 -15.82 1.12
CA THR A 5 2.69 -15.56 0.75
C THR A 5 1.83 -15.18 1.95
N GLU A 6 2.07 -15.80 3.11
CA GLU A 6 1.40 -15.43 4.36
C GLU A 6 1.79 -14.02 4.81
N ALA A 7 3.10 -13.70 4.82
CA ALA A 7 3.58 -12.36 5.15
C ALA A 7 2.97 -11.29 4.23
N ARG A 8 2.92 -11.57 2.92
CA ARG A 8 2.28 -10.71 1.92
C ARG A 8 0.79 -10.56 2.16
N SER A 9 0.08 -11.62 2.55
CA SER A 9 -1.37 -11.56 2.81
C SER A 9 -1.69 -10.75 4.07
N VAL A 10 -0.85 -10.84 5.10
CA VAL A 10 -0.97 -9.98 6.30
C VAL A 10 -0.68 -8.53 5.95
N LEU A 11 0.36 -8.28 5.15
CA LEU A 11 0.71 -6.92 4.70
C LEU A 11 -0.41 -6.33 3.82
N ARG A 12 -1.00 -7.13 2.92
CA ARG A 12 -2.16 -6.72 2.09
C ARG A 12 -3.35 -6.29 2.96
N ALA A 13 -3.62 -7.01 4.04
CA ALA A 13 -4.73 -6.68 4.94
C ALA A 13 -4.46 -5.36 5.68
N ARG A 14 -3.21 -5.14 6.13
CA ARG A 14 -2.81 -3.85 6.74
C ARG A 14 -2.94 -2.69 5.76
N VAL A 15 -2.41 -2.84 4.55
CA VAL A 15 -2.46 -1.79 3.52
C VAL A 15 -3.90 -1.50 3.14
N ALA A 16 -4.77 -2.51 3.02
CA ALA A 16 -6.20 -2.29 2.77
C ALA A 16 -6.86 -1.42 3.85
N GLY A 17 -6.54 -1.63 5.13
CA GLY A 17 -6.99 -0.77 6.23
C GLY A 17 -6.54 0.68 6.08
N LEU A 18 -5.27 0.89 5.72
CA LEU A 18 -4.72 2.24 5.49
C LEU A 18 -5.38 2.94 4.30
N VAL A 19 -5.61 2.23 3.20
CA VAL A 19 -6.31 2.75 2.00
C VAL A 19 -7.75 3.14 2.37
N SER A 20 -8.45 2.30 3.14
CA SER A 20 -9.81 2.60 3.58
C SER A 20 -9.86 3.87 4.45
N GLY A 21 -8.90 4.03 5.38
CA GLY A 21 -8.77 5.25 6.18
C GLY A 21 -8.43 6.49 5.34
N ALA A 22 -7.51 6.36 4.39
CA ALA A 22 -7.08 7.46 3.52
C ALA A 22 -8.19 7.92 2.55
N THR A 23 -9.12 7.03 2.22
CA THR A 23 -10.31 7.31 1.39
C THR A 23 -11.52 7.76 2.21
N ASP A 24 -11.37 8.04 3.51
CA ASP A 24 -12.48 8.44 4.40
C ASP A 24 -13.61 7.37 4.46
N GLY A 25 -13.27 6.11 4.20
CA GLY A 25 -14.21 5.00 4.12
C GLY A 25 -15.02 4.92 2.82
N GLU A 26 -14.67 5.71 1.79
CA GLU A 26 -15.28 5.61 0.46
C GLU A 26 -14.99 4.27 -0.20
N VAL A 27 -13.83 3.66 0.09
CA VAL A 27 -13.50 2.30 -0.32
C VAL A 27 -13.29 1.44 0.93
N THR A 28 -14.02 0.33 1.01
CA THR A 28 -13.91 -0.58 2.17
C THR A 28 -12.75 -1.56 2.02
N GLU A 29 -12.16 -1.99 3.14
CA GLU A 29 -11.12 -3.04 3.15
C GLU A 29 -11.55 -4.28 2.39
N ALA A 30 -12.81 -4.70 2.54
CA ALA A 30 -13.35 -5.86 1.84
C ALA A 30 -13.37 -5.68 0.32
N GLU A 31 -13.71 -4.48 -0.16
CA GLU A 31 -13.69 -4.15 -1.59
C GLU A 31 -12.27 -4.04 -2.12
N ILE A 32 -11.32 -3.53 -1.33
CA ILE A 32 -9.90 -3.48 -1.71
C ILE A 32 -9.31 -4.90 -1.77
N LEU A 33 -9.68 -5.77 -0.83
CA LEU A 33 -9.19 -7.15 -0.75
C LEU A 33 -9.84 -8.07 -1.81
N ALA A 34 -11.07 -7.76 -2.21
CA ALA A 34 -11.80 -8.45 -3.27
C ALA A 34 -11.48 -7.89 -4.67
N GLY A 35 -11.22 -6.59 -4.75
CA GLY A 35 -10.84 -5.85 -5.94
C GLY A 35 -9.34 -6.01 -6.21
N GLY A 36 -8.99 -7.04 -6.99
CA GLY A 36 -7.62 -7.20 -7.49
C GLY A 36 -7.25 -6.25 -8.63
N GLY A 37 -7.81 -5.04 -8.63
CA GLY A 37 -7.61 -4.04 -9.69
C GLY A 37 -7.13 -2.71 -9.13
N SER A 38 -6.91 -1.76 -10.04
CA SER A 38 -6.16 -0.57 -9.70
C SER A 38 -6.82 0.29 -8.60
N LEU A 39 -6.03 0.87 -7.70
CA LEU A 39 -6.51 1.79 -6.66
C LEU A 39 -7.30 2.96 -7.27
N THR A 40 -6.86 3.45 -8.43
CA THR A 40 -7.55 4.49 -9.21
C THR A 40 -8.91 4.02 -9.73
N ALA A 41 -9.05 2.75 -10.09
CA ALA A 41 -10.31 2.15 -10.53
C ALA A 41 -11.29 1.93 -9.37
N LEU A 42 -10.79 1.76 -8.15
CA LEU A 42 -11.57 1.76 -6.91
C LEU A 42 -12.04 3.16 -6.49
N GLY A 43 -11.64 4.21 -7.22
CA GLY A 43 -12.04 5.59 -6.92
C GLY A 43 -11.07 6.33 -6.01
N VAL A 44 -9.89 5.78 -5.73
CA VAL A 44 -8.86 6.48 -4.94
C VAL A 44 -8.44 7.74 -5.70
N THR A 45 -8.84 8.90 -5.16
CA THR A 45 -8.49 10.20 -5.71
C THR A 45 -7.02 10.53 -5.46
N SER A 46 -6.42 11.43 -6.25
CA SER A 46 -5.04 11.87 -6.03
C SER A 46 -4.78 12.42 -4.61
N LEU A 47 -5.80 12.97 -3.94
CA LEU A 47 -5.66 13.47 -2.57
C LEU A 47 -5.68 12.34 -1.54
N ALA A 48 -6.61 11.39 -1.68
CA ALA A 48 -6.63 10.18 -0.85
C ALA A 48 -5.31 9.41 -1.00
N PHE A 49 -4.76 9.41 -2.21
CA PHE A 49 -3.49 8.80 -2.53
C PHE A 49 -2.29 9.46 -1.83
N LEU A 50 -2.18 10.80 -1.87
CA LEU A 50 -1.13 11.51 -1.14
C LEU A 50 -1.23 11.26 0.38
N ARG A 51 -2.45 11.26 0.94
CA ARG A 51 -2.67 10.92 2.35
C ARG A 51 -2.28 9.49 2.68
N LEU A 52 -2.59 8.55 1.78
CA LEU A 52 -2.22 7.16 1.93
C LEU A 52 -0.71 7.01 2.00
N ILE A 53 0.02 7.66 1.09
CA ILE A 53 1.49 7.63 1.07
C ILE A 53 2.03 8.15 2.39
N ASP A 54 1.62 9.34 2.81
CA ASP A 54 2.04 9.96 4.07
C ASP A 54 1.80 9.00 5.25
N THR A 55 0.59 8.42 5.33
CA THR A 55 0.23 7.45 6.38
C THR A 55 1.09 6.18 6.33
N VAL A 56 1.36 5.65 5.14
CA VAL A 56 2.19 4.44 4.95
C VAL A 56 3.65 4.72 5.30
N GLU A 57 4.18 5.86 4.88
CA GLU A 57 5.54 6.29 5.21
C GLU A 57 5.70 6.44 6.73
N GLU A 58 4.74 7.05 7.41
CA GLU A 58 4.73 7.17 8.87
C GLU A 58 4.56 5.82 9.59
N GLU A 59 3.63 4.98 9.15
CA GLU A 59 3.31 3.70 9.79
C GLU A 59 4.45 2.67 9.63
N PHE A 60 5.08 2.62 8.46
CA PHE A 60 6.13 1.65 8.16
C PHE A 60 7.54 2.22 8.30
N GLY A 61 7.69 3.54 8.46
CA GLY A 61 8.99 4.21 8.53
C GLY A 61 9.78 4.12 7.21
N ILE A 62 9.08 4.03 6.08
CA ILE A 62 9.67 3.94 4.74
C ILE A 62 9.47 5.25 3.99
N VAL A 63 10.20 5.46 2.90
CA VAL A 63 9.96 6.57 1.97
C VAL A 63 9.56 5.99 0.62
N LEU A 64 8.39 6.35 0.13
CA LEU A 64 7.88 5.94 -1.17
C LEU A 64 8.31 6.96 -2.22
N ASP A 65 9.16 6.52 -3.15
CA ASP A 65 9.63 7.39 -4.23
C ASP A 65 8.51 7.65 -5.25
N LEU A 66 7.92 8.84 -5.17
CA LEU A 66 6.89 9.31 -6.09
C LEU A 66 7.45 9.75 -7.44
N ASP A 67 8.76 9.93 -7.57
CA ASP A 67 9.41 10.28 -8.84
C ASP A 67 9.66 9.03 -9.72
N GLY A 68 9.68 7.86 -9.09
CA GLY A 68 9.80 6.56 -9.73
C GLY A 68 8.57 6.14 -10.54
N PRO A 69 8.62 4.96 -11.17
CA PRO A 69 7.49 4.46 -11.93
C PRO A 69 6.32 4.19 -10.98
N PHE A 70 5.32 5.08 -10.96
CA PHE A 70 4.04 4.98 -10.23
C PHE A 70 3.27 3.64 -10.39
N ARG A 71 3.78 2.70 -11.17
CA ARG A 71 3.22 1.37 -11.42
C ARG A 71 3.04 0.56 -10.12
N PHE A 72 3.85 0.77 -9.08
CA PHE A 72 3.63 0.11 -7.79
C PHE A 72 2.35 0.62 -7.09
N LEU A 73 1.86 1.80 -7.45
CA LEU A 73 0.63 2.37 -6.91
C LEU A 73 -0.57 2.13 -7.82
N ASP A 74 -0.38 1.46 -8.96
CA ASP A 74 -1.50 1.09 -9.82
C ASP A 74 -2.39 0.09 -9.06
N ASP A 75 -1.79 -0.96 -8.49
CA ASP A 75 -2.50 -2.02 -7.78
C ASP A 75 -2.05 -2.15 -6.31
N LEU A 76 -2.96 -2.61 -5.45
CA LEU A 76 -2.65 -2.98 -4.05
C LEU A 76 -1.45 -3.94 -3.97
N ASP A 77 -1.38 -4.87 -4.92
CA ASP A 77 -0.37 -5.91 -4.99
C ASP A 77 1.05 -5.33 -5.17
N GLY A 78 1.17 -4.33 -6.05
CA GLY A 78 2.44 -3.63 -6.29
C GLY A 78 2.87 -2.80 -5.10
N LEU A 79 1.92 -2.17 -4.39
CA LEU A 79 2.20 -1.37 -3.21
C LEU A 79 2.69 -2.27 -2.07
N VAL A 80 2.03 -3.41 -1.86
CA VAL A 80 2.42 -4.41 -0.86
C VAL A 80 3.81 -4.98 -1.15
N ASP A 81 4.12 -5.27 -2.41
CA ASP A 81 5.45 -5.77 -2.81
C ASP A 81 6.52 -4.71 -2.51
N GLN A 82 6.28 -3.46 -2.89
CA GLN A 82 7.19 -2.35 -2.63
C GLN A 82 7.43 -2.11 -1.14
N ILE A 83 6.38 -2.15 -0.31
CA ILE A 83 6.51 -2.04 1.16
C ILE A 83 7.26 -3.23 1.74
N ALA A 84 7.04 -4.45 1.23
CA ALA A 84 7.77 -5.62 1.68
C ALA A 84 9.26 -5.54 1.33
N GLU A 85 9.60 -5.00 0.14
CA GLU A 85 10.99 -4.78 -0.26
C GLU A 85 11.67 -3.70 0.59
N LEU A 86 10.97 -2.60 0.88
CA LEU A 86 11.50 -1.47 1.66
C LEU A 86 11.56 -1.77 3.18
N GLY A 87 10.49 -2.31 3.75
CA GLY A 87 10.39 -2.64 5.17
C GLY A 87 11.09 -3.95 5.57
N GLY A 88 11.43 -4.79 4.60
CA GLY A 88 12.30 -5.96 4.80
C GLY A 88 13.79 -5.60 4.90
N GLY A 89 14.16 -4.38 4.51
CA GLY A 89 15.48 -3.81 4.71
C GLY A 89 15.62 -3.19 6.10
N ASP A 90 15.88 -4.00 7.12
CA ASP A 90 16.47 -3.48 8.37
C ASP A 90 17.81 -2.82 8.02
N GLY A 91 17.85 -1.49 7.94
CA GLY A 91 19.09 -0.73 7.94
C GLY A 91 19.20 0.42 6.93
N GLY A 92 19.14 1.64 7.47
CA GLY A 92 20.09 2.69 7.09
C GLY A 92 19.50 3.97 6.52
N HIS A 93 19.05 4.86 7.40
CA HIS A 93 19.22 6.29 7.16
C HIS A 93 20.09 6.86 8.29
N GLY A 94 21.32 7.22 7.95
CA GLY A 94 22.28 7.94 8.80
C GLY A 94 22.47 9.36 8.31
#